data_AF-A0A0T8U8C8-F1
#
_entry.id   AF-A0A0T8U8C8-F1
#
_cell.length_a   1.000
_cell.length_b   1.000
_cell.length_c   1.000
_cell.angle_alpha   90.00
_cell.angle_beta   90.00
_cell.angle_gamma   90.00
#
_symmetry.space_group_name_H-M   'P 1'
#
loop_
_entity.id
_entity.type
_entity.pdbx_description
1 polymer ?
#
loop_
_entity_poly.entity_id
_entity_poly.type
_entity_poly.pdbx_seq_one_letter_code
_entity_poly.pdbx_strand_id
1 'polypeptide(L)' 'MTHTHAPFRVDHVGSFLRPKALVQAREAFAAGDISQIEYEYDLSE' A
#
# COMPACT_ATOMS: atom_id res chain seq x y z
N MET A 1 -12.01 -31.85 -15.32
CA MET A 1 -11.49 -30.48 -15.50
C MET A 1 -10.03 -30.47 -15.09
N THR A 2 -9.12 -30.31 -16.04
CA THR A 2 -7.68 -30.26 -15.78
C THR A 2 -7.32 -28.86 -15.30
N HIS A 3 -7.04 -28.70 -14.00
CA HIS A 3 -6.38 -27.50 -13.48
C HIS A 3 -4.96 -27.45 -14.05
N THR A 4 -4.73 -26.58 -15.04
CA THR A 4 -3.40 -26.24 -15.52
C THR A 4 -2.65 -25.48 -14.43
N HIS A 5 -1.93 -26.21 -13.58
CA HIS A 5 -1.04 -25.59 -12.61
C HIS A 5 0.18 -25.06 -13.37
N ALA A 6 0.34 -23.73 -13.43
CA ALA A 6 1.49 -23.12 -14.08
C ALA A 6 2.80 -23.66 -13.45
N PRO A 7 3.80 -24.03 -14.26
CA PRO A 7 4.97 -24.79 -13.82
C PRO A 7 5.89 -24.01 -12.87
N PHE A 8 5.78 -22.67 -12.84
CA PHE A 8 6.56 -21.81 -11.97
C PHE A 8 5.64 -20.77 -11.33
N ARG A 9 5.69 -20.67 -10.00
CA ARG A 9 5.03 -19.59 -9.24
C ARG A 9 6.09 -18.55 -8.90
N VAL A 10 5.72 -17.28 -8.99
CA VAL A 10 6.58 -16.17 -8.57
C VAL A 10 5.97 -15.57 -7.31
N ASP A 11 6.83 -15.28 -6.33
CA ASP A 11 6.46 -14.50 -5.16
C ASP A 11 7.09 -13.11 -5.29
N HIS A 12 6.37 -12.08 -4.85
CA HIS A 12 6.90 -10.73 -4.77
C HIS A 12 7.63 -10.55 -3.45
N VAL A 13 8.88 -10.12 -3.52
CA VAL A 13 9.69 -9.82 -2.34
C VAL A 13 9.70 -8.31 -2.12
N GLY A 14 9.46 -7.89 -0.87
CA GLY A 14 9.46 -6.49 -0.48
C GLY A 14 8.08 -5.83 -0.59
N SER A 15 8.04 -4.55 -0.24
CA SER A 15 6.82 -3.74 -0.35
C SER A 15 6.63 -3.23 -1.77
N PHE A 16 5.38 -3.10 -2.19
CA PHE A 16 5.04 -2.34 -3.39
C PHE A 16 5.49 -0.88 -3.29
N LEU A 17 5.62 -0.24 -4.45
CA LEU A 17 5.85 1.19 -4.52
C LEU A 17 4.67 1.93 -3.87
N ARG A 18 4.94 2.85 -2.94
CA ARG A 18 3.87 3.67 -2.35
C ARG A 18 3.37 4.72 -3.35
N PRO A 19 2.05 4.86 -3.51
CA PRO A 19 1.44 5.99 -4.18
C PRO A 19 1.89 7.33 -3.62
N LYS A 20 1.98 8.34 -4.48
CA LYS A 20 2.41 9.70 -4.08
C LYS A 20 1.52 10.31 -3.00
N ALA A 21 0.21 10.06 -3.05
CA ALA A 21 -0.74 10.51 -2.04
C ALA A 21 -0.39 9.97 -0.64
N LEU A 22 -0.09 8.68 -0.52
CA LEU A 22 0.29 8.07 0.77
C LEU A 22 1.62 8.59 1.31
N VAL A 23 2.56 8.95 0.44
CA VAL A 23 3.82 9.58 0.85
C VAL A 23 3.55 10.96 1.44
N GLN A 24 2.71 11.77 0.78
CA GLN A 24 2.33 13.10 1.25
C GLN A 24 1.51 13.05 2.53
N ALA A 25 0.53 12.15 2.63
CA ALA A 25 -0.27 11.95 3.83
C ALA A 25 0.62 11.56 5.02
N ARG A 26 1.63 10.70 4.80
CA ARG A 26 2.59 10.34 5.86
C ARG A 26 3.44 11.54 6.30
N GLU A 27 3.87 12.38 5.37
CA GLU A 27 4.63 13.60 5.67
C GLU A 27 3.76 14.60 6.45
N ALA A 28 2.52 14.83 6.01
CA ALA A 28 1.56 15.68 6.69
C ALA A 28 1.20 15.16 8.09
N PHE A 29 1.04 13.84 8.26
CA PHE A 29 0.81 13.23 9.56
C PHE A 29 2.02 13.40 10.48
N ALA A 30 3.24 13.24 9.96
CA ALA A 30 4.47 13.47 10.72
C ALA A 30 4.67 14.95 11.10
N ALA A 31 4.19 15.88 10.27
CA ALA A 31 4.17 17.32 10.56
C ALA A 31 3.06 17.71 11.58
N GLY A 32 2.07 16.84 11.79
CA GLY A 32 0.92 17.09 12.65
C GLY A 32 -0.22 17.85 11.96
N ASP A 33 -0.18 17.94 10.63
CA ASP A 33 -1.18 18.67 9.82
C ASP A 33 -2.48 17.87 9.65
N ILE A 34 -2.39 16.54 9.64
CA ILE A 34 -3.55 15.64 9.57
C ILE A 34 -3.65 14.75 10.80
N SER A 35 -4.87 14.42 11.19
CA SER A 35 -5.11 13.55 12.34
C SER A 35 -4.86 12.08 12.01
N GLN A 36 -4.69 11.23 13.03
CA GLN A 36 -4.51 9.78 12.82
C GLN A 36 -5.71 9.14 12.10
N ILE A 37 -6.92 9.64 12.36
CA ILE A 37 -8.15 9.15 11.72
C ILE A 37 -8.13 9.47 10.22
N GLU A 38 -7.67 10.65 9.87
CA GLU A 38 -7.56 11.13 8.48
C GLU A 38 -6.49 10.36 7.71
N TYR A 39 -5.33 10.12 8.32
CA TYR A 39 -4.29 9.28 7.71
C TYR A 39 -4.73 7.81 7.50
N GLU A 40 -5.49 7.23 8.43
CA GLU A 40 -6.01 5.87 8.31
C GLU A 40 -7.06 5.76 7.18
N TYR A 41 -7.89 6.79 7.01
CA TYR A 41 -8.87 6.86 5.92
C TYR A 41 -8.17 6.90 4.54
N ASP A 42 -7.12 7.72 4.40
CA ASP A 42 -6.32 7.81 3.17
C ASP A 42 -5.60 6.51 2.81
N LEU A 43 -5.32 5.64 3.80
CA LEU A 43 -4.74 4.31 3.57
C LEU A 43 -5.76 3.27 3.09
N SER A 44 -7.06 3.54 3.25
CA SER A 44 -8.14 2.60 2.97
C SER A 44 -8.76 2.74 1.57
N GLU A 45 -8.39 3.79 0.83
CA GLU A 45 -8.73 4.02 -0.60
C GLU A 45 -7.61 3.55 -1.54
#